data_AF-A0A2M6P1Y2-F1
#
_entry.id   AF-A0A2M6P1Y2-F1
#
_cell.length_a   1.000
_cell.length_b   1.000
_cell.length_c   1.000
_cell.angle_alpha   90.00
_cell.angle_beta   90.00
_cell.angle_gamma   90.00
#
_symmetry.space_group_name_H-M   'P 1'
#
loop_
_entity.id
_entity.type
_entity.pdbx_description
1 polymer ?
#
loop_
_entity_poly.entity_id
_entity_poly.type
_entity_poly.pdbx_seq_one_letter_code
_entity_poly.pdbx_strand_id
1 'polypeptide(L)'
;MAFTIIVGGVVSYSLIEHRASIKKHSRDMAFHIAEAGIEYYRWHLAHDPNDFQDGTGQSGPYVHEYYDKDGTVIGDFSLEIDPPLSGSTIVTVRSTGHTAWDPDQERTVQVRVGFPALTDFAFVENSDMSFSQTTEVHGKVHSNGGIEFNGTTDAVVQSAQETYDNGSGSHSGVWGIGGPSVFFDFPVPPKDFFGITSDLADIRDLADEAGVHLSSSGDEGWHIEFLADGTFNLYLVITRLCYGGSGTWVWWWGWYWDGEVLCYDIDEETFQANYPIPENGAIFVEDDVWVSGVVNGRVTVGAGRFPVLASTYQDIYIPDNLVYEEKNSDDVLGLIAQGDIIVPRDVPDDMEIDAAALSQFNQIQRPYYNATYFPSVKNSLLFYGSQISYDGGGWKWIDENEDVISGFVNTNHTYDGNLRYYPPPGFPVENTYDLISWEEIE
;
A
#
# COMPACT_ATOMS: atom_id res chain seq x y z
N MET A 1 -39.44 -39.68 -51.61
CA MET A 1 -39.74 -38.46 -50.82
C MET A 1 -39.24 -38.56 -49.38
N ALA A 2 -39.63 -39.58 -48.59
CA ALA A 2 -39.12 -39.71 -47.20
C ALA A 2 -37.58 -39.84 -47.10
N PHE A 3 -36.95 -40.66 -47.95
CA PHE A 3 -35.49 -40.83 -47.97
C PHE A 3 -34.74 -39.52 -48.32
N THR A 4 -35.23 -38.76 -49.30
CA THR A 4 -34.64 -37.47 -49.68
C THR A 4 -34.78 -36.41 -48.59
N ILE A 5 -35.88 -36.43 -47.83
CA ILE A 5 -36.08 -35.53 -46.67
C ILE A 5 -35.11 -35.89 -45.53
N ILE A 6 -34.92 -37.18 -45.25
CA ILE A 6 -33.98 -37.65 -44.22
C ILE A 6 -32.54 -37.32 -44.60
N VAL A 7 -32.13 -37.61 -45.84
CA VAL A 7 -30.77 -37.29 -46.33
C VAL A 7 -30.54 -35.77 -46.34
N GLY A 8 -31.52 -34.98 -46.78
CA GLY A 8 -31.45 -33.53 -46.73
C GLY A 8 -31.33 -32.99 -45.30
N GLY A 9 -32.04 -33.58 -44.34
CA GLY A 9 -31.95 -33.25 -42.92
C GLY A 9 -30.57 -33.55 -42.33
N VAL A 10 -30.01 -34.73 -42.61
CA VAL A 10 -28.67 -35.12 -42.12
C VAL A 10 -27.58 -34.23 -42.71
N VAL A 11 -27.62 -33.95 -44.02
CA VAL A 11 -26.63 -33.06 -44.66
C VAL A 11 -26.72 -31.64 -44.08
N SER A 12 -27.93 -31.13 -43.86
CA SER A 12 -28.13 -29.80 -43.26
C SER A 12 -27.59 -29.76 -41.82
N TYR A 13 -27.87 -30.79 -41.03
CA TYR A 13 -27.34 -30.92 -39.67
C TYR A 13 -25.80 -31.00 -39.65
N SER A 14 -25.19 -31.83 -40.51
CA SER A 14 -23.72 -31.91 -40.61
C SER A 14 -23.07 -30.59 -41.02
N LEU A 15 -23.70 -29.82 -41.92
CA LEU A 15 -23.21 -28.49 -42.29
C LEU A 15 -23.31 -27.49 -41.13
N ILE A 16 -24.38 -27.56 -40.32
CA ILE A 16 -24.56 -26.73 -39.13
C ILE A 16 -23.50 -27.09 -38.07
N GLU A 17 -23.31 -28.37 -37.77
CA GLU A 17 -22.29 -28.87 -36.84
C GLU A 17 -20.88 -28.49 -37.29
N HIS A 18 -20.57 -28.62 -38.59
CA HIS A 18 -19.28 -28.22 -39.13
C HIS A 18 -19.03 -26.71 -38.97
N ARG A 19 -20.03 -25.86 -39.25
CA ARG A 19 -19.92 -24.41 -39.03
C ARG A 19 -19.77 -24.06 -37.55
N ALA A 20 -20.53 -24.73 -36.68
CA ALA A 20 -20.42 -24.54 -35.24
C ALA A 20 -19.03 -24.95 -34.71
N SER A 21 -18.48 -26.06 -35.21
CA SER A 21 -17.14 -26.53 -34.88
C SER A 21 -16.05 -25.55 -35.32
N ILE A 22 -16.12 -25.05 -36.56
CA ILE A 22 -15.17 -24.02 -37.06
C ILE A 22 -15.27 -22.75 -36.23
N LYS A 23 -16.49 -22.30 -35.92
CA LYS A 23 -16.68 -21.10 -35.10
C LYS A 23 -16.10 -21.26 -33.70
N LYS A 24 -16.34 -22.42 -33.08
CA LYS A 24 -15.75 -22.74 -31.77
C LYS A 24 -14.23 -22.78 -31.83
N HIS A 25 -13.67 -23.45 -32.83
CA HIS A 25 -12.22 -23.54 -33.00
C HIS A 25 -11.57 -22.18 -33.22
N SER A 26 -12.18 -21.33 -34.06
CA SER A 26 -11.67 -19.98 -34.32
C SER A 26 -11.76 -19.11 -33.07
N ARG A 27 -12.81 -19.25 -32.27
CA ARG A 27 -12.96 -18.55 -30.99
C ARG A 27 -11.90 -18.98 -29.96
N ASP A 28 -11.68 -20.28 -29.82
CA ASP A 28 -10.65 -20.81 -28.90
C ASP A 28 -9.24 -20.39 -29.37
N MET A 29 -9.00 -20.36 -30.69
CA MET A 29 -7.73 -19.89 -31.25
C MET A 29 -7.52 -18.39 -31.07
N ALA A 30 -8.55 -17.57 -31.34
CA ALA A 30 -8.52 -16.13 -31.11
C ALA A 30 -8.19 -15.79 -29.66
N PHE A 31 -8.75 -16.55 -28.70
CA PHE A 31 -8.42 -16.42 -27.28
C PHE A 31 -6.93 -16.71 -27.00
N HIS A 32 -6.37 -17.79 -27.54
CA HIS A 32 -4.95 -18.09 -27.37
C HIS A 32 -4.02 -17.06 -28.03
N ILE A 33 -4.43 -16.50 -29.17
CA ILE A 33 -3.71 -15.41 -29.83
C ILE A 33 -3.74 -14.15 -28.96
N ALA A 34 -4.89 -13.83 -28.36
CA ALA A 34 -5.02 -12.74 -27.41
C ALA A 34 -4.14 -12.94 -26.16
N GLU A 35 -4.14 -14.14 -25.55
CA GLU A 35 -3.24 -14.49 -24.45
C GLU A 35 -1.76 -14.35 -24.83
N ALA A 36 -1.39 -14.74 -26.04
CA ALA A 36 -0.02 -14.58 -26.51
C ALA A 36 0.40 -13.10 -26.58
N GLY A 37 -0.51 -12.21 -26.97
CA GLY A 37 -0.27 -10.77 -26.94
C GLY A 37 -0.05 -10.23 -25.52
N ILE A 38 -0.81 -10.74 -24.54
CA ILE A 38 -0.58 -10.43 -23.12
C ILE A 38 0.80 -10.90 -22.67
N GLU A 39 1.18 -12.15 -22.92
CA GLU A 39 2.47 -12.68 -22.50
C GLU A 39 3.66 -11.98 -23.19
N TYR A 40 3.49 -11.62 -24.46
CA TYR A 40 4.46 -10.80 -25.19
C TYR A 40 4.69 -9.46 -24.49
N TYR A 41 3.60 -8.73 -24.18
CA TYR A 41 3.73 -7.41 -23.60
C TYR A 41 4.19 -7.45 -22.13
N ARG A 42 3.85 -8.50 -21.39
CA ARG A 42 4.44 -8.80 -20.07
C ARG A 42 5.95 -8.97 -20.15
N TRP A 43 6.42 -9.74 -21.13
CA TRP A 43 7.86 -9.88 -21.38
C TRP A 43 8.49 -8.54 -21.76
N HIS A 44 7.81 -7.74 -22.59
CA HIS A 44 8.28 -6.42 -23.01
C HIS A 44 8.47 -5.48 -21.81
N LEU A 45 7.44 -5.30 -20.98
CA LEU A 45 7.52 -4.47 -19.76
C LEU A 45 8.55 -4.98 -18.75
N ALA A 46 8.80 -6.30 -18.70
CA ALA A 46 9.85 -6.86 -17.85
C ALA A 46 11.27 -6.48 -18.32
N HIS A 47 11.45 -6.11 -19.60
CA HIS A 47 12.75 -5.70 -20.15
C HIS A 47 12.87 -4.19 -20.32
N ASP A 48 11.77 -3.49 -20.62
CA ASP A 48 11.67 -2.03 -20.70
C ASP A 48 10.45 -1.53 -19.91
N PRO A 49 10.61 -1.28 -18.59
CA PRO A 49 9.48 -0.97 -17.71
C PRO A 49 8.73 0.31 -18.02
N ASN A 50 9.34 1.25 -18.75
CA ASN A 50 8.78 2.57 -19.03
C ASN A 50 8.22 2.69 -20.46
N ASP A 51 8.30 1.62 -21.25
CA ASP A 51 7.87 1.63 -22.63
C ASP A 51 6.42 1.18 -22.79
N PHE A 52 5.51 2.13 -22.55
CA PHE A 52 4.07 1.98 -22.80
C PHE A 52 3.69 2.11 -24.27
N GLN A 53 4.68 2.16 -25.18
CA GLN A 53 4.48 2.41 -26.61
C GLN A 53 5.05 1.33 -27.52
N ASP A 54 5.36 0.15 -26.96
CA ASP A 54 5.79 -1.03 -27.69
C ASP A 54 7.02 -0.77 -28.61
N GLY A 55 7.92 0.10 -28.17
CA GLY A 55 9.15 0.47 -28.86
C GLY A 55 8.94 1.37 -30.08
N THR A 56 7.70 1.75 -30.37
CA THR A 56 7.36 2.52 -31.58
C THR A 56 7.50 4.03 -31.39
N GLY A 57 7.39 4.51 -30.15
CA GLY A 57 7.36 5.95 -29.85
C GLY A 57 6.09 6.66 -30.34
N GLN A 58 5.04 5.92 -30.69
CA GLN A 58 3.75 6.42 -31.16
C GLN A 58 2.61 5.76 -30.38
N SER A 59 1.43 6.39 -30.38
CA SER A 59 0.24 5.80 -29.76
C SER A 59 -0.26 4.61 -30.58
N GLY A 60 -0.70 3.55 -29.89
CA GLY A 60 -1.24 2.34 -30.49
C GLY A 60 -2.60 2.53 -31.19
N PRO A 61 -3.29 1.43 -31.56
CA PRO A 61 -2.98 0.05 -31.18
C PRO A 61 -1.75 -0.55 -31.87
N TYR A 62 -1.09 -1.49 -31.21
CA TYR A 62 0.11 -2.18 -31.70
C TYR A 62 -0.24 -3.58 -32.20
N VAL A 63 -0.06 -3.82 -33.50
CA VAL A 63 -0.48 -5.06 -34.15
C VAL A 63 0.73 -5.95 -34.45
N HIS A 64 0.65 -7.21 -34.03
CA HIS A 64 1.68 -8.22 -34.24
C HIS A 64 1.11 -9.49 -34.87
N GLU A 65 1.84 -10.04 -35.84
CA GLU A 65 1.47 -11.30 -36.46
C GLU A 65 1.75 -12.49 -35.52
N TYR A 66 0.80 -13.43 -35.44
CA TYR A 66 0.94 -14.67 -34.68
C TYR A 66 1.22 -15.85 -35.62
N TYR A 67 2.30 -16.57 -35.33
CA TYR A 67 2.82 -17.65 -36.18
C TYR A 67 2.59 -19.02 -35.56
N ASP A 68 2.34 -20.02 -36.41
CA ASP A 68 2.41 -21.41 -36.01
C ASP A 68 3.86 -21.91 -35.86
N LYS A 69 4.01 -23.16 -35.40
CA LYS A 69 5.32 -23.83 -35.23
C LYS A 69 6.15 -23.91 -36.52
N ASP A 70 5.52 -23.79 -37.69
CA ASP A 70 6.15 -23.90 -39.01
C ASP A 70 6.47 -22.51 -39.60
N GLY A 71 6.16 -21.42 -38.86
CA GLY A 71 6.41 -20.03 -39.26
C GLY A 71 5.33 -19.43 -40.17
N THR A 72 4.15 -20.04 -40.22
CA THR A 72 3.02 -19.53 -41.02
C THR A 72 2.15 -18.61 -40.16
N VAL A 73 1.78 -17.44 -40.68
CA VAL A 73 0.83 -16.52 -40.01
C VAL A 73 -0.54 -17.18 -39.94
N ILE A 74 -1.06 -17.33 -38.72
CA ILE A 74 -2.38 -17.93 -38.46
C ILE A 74 -3.39 -16.92 -37.87
N GLY A 75 -2.92 -15.72 -37.55
CA GLY A 75 -3.73 -14.60 -37.07
C GLY A 75 -2.83 -13.48 -36.60
N ASP A 76 -3.41 -12.53 -35.88
CA ASP A 76 -2.71 -11.40 -35.30
C ASP A 76 -3.40 -10.98 -34.00
N PHE A 77 -2.62 -10.30 -33.16
CA PHE A 77 -3.12 -9.64 -31.97
C PHE A 77 -2.83 -8.15 -32.02
N SER A 78 -3.76 -7.37 -31.49
CA SER A 78 -3.71 -5.92 -31.38
C SER A 78 -3.69 -5.53 -29.91
N LEU A 79 -2.69 -4.76 -29.51
CA LEU A 79 -2.49 -4.32 -28.13
C LEU A 79 -2.93 -2.87 -27.93
N GLU A 80 -3.70 -2.64 -26.87
CA GLU A 80 -4.03 -1.32 -26.35
C GLU A 80 -3.50 -1.20 -24.92
N ILE A 81 -2.68 -0.19 -24.67
CA ILE A 81 -1.94 -0.01 -23.43
C ILE A 81 -2.40 1.31 -22.82
N ASP A 82 -2.99 1.22 -21.64
CA ASP A 82 -3.21 2.38 -20.81
C ASP A 82 -2.00 2.54 -19.88
N PRO A 83 -1.20 3.61 -20.02
CA PRO A 83 -0.10 3.88 -19.10
C PRO A 83 -0.64 4.08 -17.68
N PRO A 84 0.21 3.90 -16.65
CA PRO A 84 -0.21 4.08 -15.28
C PRO A 84 -0.70 5.51 -15.04
N LEU A 85 -1.74 5.65 -14.20
CA LEU A 85 -2.13 6.95 -13.67
C LEU A 85 -0.97 7.58 -12.91
N SER A 86 -0.97 8.91 -12.80
CA SER A 86 0.05 9.61 -12.01
C SER A 86 0.16 8.98 -10.62
N GLY A 87 1.37 8.52 -10.28
CA GLY A 87 1.66 7.91 -9.00
C GLY A 87 1.19 6.46 -8.81
N SER A 88 0.65 5.80 -9.83
CA SER A 88 0.46 4.34 -9.85
C SER A 88 1.57 3.70 -10.68
N THR A 89 1.79 2.39 -10.52
CA THR A 89 2.68 1.58 -11.39
C THR A 89 1.90 0.56 -12.22
N ILE A 90 0.57 0.61 -12.16
CA ILE A 90 -0.28 -0.37 -12.82
C ILE A 90 -0.56 0.05 -14.24
N VAL A 91 -0.13 -0.81 -15.15
CA VAL A 91 -0.42 -0.75 -16.57
C VAL A 91 -1.63 -1.63 -16.84
N THR A 92 -2.61 -1.10 -17.58
CA THR A 92 -3.69 -1.93 -18.13
C THR A 92 -3.35 -2.29 -19.55
N VAL A 93 -3.30 -3.59 -19.84
CA VAL A 93 -2.96 -4.13 -21.16
C VAL A 93 -4.16 -4.89 -21.68
N ARG A 94 -4.69 -4.47 -22.82
CA ARG A 94 -5.78 -5.12 -23.52
C ARG A 94 -5.23 -5.70 -24.82
N SER A 95 -5.35 -7.02 -24.98
CA SER A 95 -4.94 -7.74 -26.18
C SER A 95 -6.16 -8.31 -26.87
N THR A 96 -6.41 -7.86 -28.10
CA THR A 96 -7.48 -8.35 -28.97
C THR A 96 -6.88 -9.26 -30.02
N GLY A 97 -7.22 -10.55 -30.00
CA GLY A 97 -6.72 -11.54 -30.95
C GLY A 97 -7.79 -12.01 -31.93
N HIS A 98 -7.39 -12.28 -33.17
CA HIS A 98 -8.24 -12.96 -34.15
C HIS A 98 -7.43 -13.89 -35.06
N THR A 99 -8.14 -14.75 -35.78
CA THR A 99 -7.52 -15.69 -36.74
C THR A 99 -7.55 -15.13 -38.16
N ALA A 100 -6.59 -15.52 -38.99
CA ALA A 100 -6.51 -15.06 -40.38
C ALA A 100 -7.66 -15.58 -41.26
N TRP A 101 -8.27 -16.72 -40.89
CA TRP A 101 -9.36 -17.35 -41.66
C TRP A 101 -10.77 -16.94 -41.19
N ASP A 102 -10.89 -16.35 -40.02
CA ASP A 102 -12.15 -15.82 -39.46
C ASP A 102 -11.87 -14.53 -38.66
N PRO A 103 -11.60 -13.40 -39.34
CA PRO A 103 -11.25 -12.14 -38.68
C PRO A 103 -12.41 -11.51 -37.91
N ASP A 104 -13.66 -11.85 -38.27
CA ASP A 104 -14.87 -11.34 -37.59
C ASP A 104 -15.07 -11.98 -36.20
N GLN A 105 -14.25 -12.95 -35.80
CA GLN A 105 -14.28 -13.59 -34.49
C GLN A 105 -13.06 -13.15 -33.67
N GLU A 106 -13.24 -12.06 -32.95
CA GLU A 106 -12.25 -11.50 -32.04
C GLU A 106 -12.47 -11.99 -30.60
N ARG A 107 -11.37 -11.97 -29.83
CA ARG A 107 -11.37 -12.19 -28.38
C ARG A 107 -10.48 -11.18 -27.71
N THR A 108 -10.94 -10.63 -26.60
CA THR A 108 -10.17 -9.62 -25.86
C THR A 108 -9.88 -10.07 -24.44
N VAL A 109 -8.58 -10.16 -24.14
CA VAL A 109 -8.08 -10.40 -22.79
C VAL A 109 -7.54 -9.09 -22.24
N GLN A 110 -7.97 -8.75 -21.03
CA GLN A 110 -7.47 -7.62 -20.27
C GLN A 110 -6.68 -8.14 -19.07
N VAL A 111 -5.48 -7.59 -18.90
CA VAL A 111 -4.71 -7.76 -17.67
C VAL A 111 -4.33 -6.43 -17.09
N ARG A 112 -4.18 -6.42 -15.76
CA ARG A 112 -3.50 -5.36 -15.04
C ARG A 112 -2.18 -5.93 -14.54
N VAL A 113 -1.10 -5.30 -14.92
CA VAL A 113 0.26 -5.67 -14.52
C VAL A 113 0.91 -4.49 -13.86
N GLY A 114 1.62 -4.74 -12.78
CA GLY A 114 2.32 -3.72 -12.04
C GLY A 114 3.27 -4.37 -11.08
N PHE A 115 4.06 -3.54 -10.44
CA PHE A 115 4.89 -3.99 -9.34
C PHE A 115 3.98 -4.24 -8.12
N PRO A 116 4.02 -5.42 -7.48
CA PRO A 116 3.28 -5.63 -6.25
C PRO A 116 3.81 -4.60 -5.25
N ALA A 117 2.93 -3.72 -4.80
CA ALA A 117 3.30 -2.72 -3.83
C ALA A 117 3.54 -3.41 -2.49
N LEU A 118 4.47 -2.88 -1.68
CA LEU A 118 4.61 -3.31 -0.27
C LEU A 118 3.27 -3.13 0.49
N THR A 119 2.38 -2.30 -0.06
CA THR A 119 1.00 -2.13 0.38
C THR A 119 0.06 -3.28 0.01
N ASP A 120 0.48 -4.50 -0.36
CA ASP A 120 -0.41 -5.68 -0.42
C ASP A 120 -0.63 -6.34 0.96
N PHE A 121 -0.11 -5.71 2.01
CA PHE A 121 -0.12 -6.18 3.39
C PHE A 121 -0.73 -5.13 4.31
N ALA A 122 -1.43 -5.58 5.35
CA ALA A 122 -1.82 -4.72 6.47
C ALA A 122 -0.58 -4.30 7.27
N PHE A 123 0.40 -5.19 7.39
CA PHE A 123 1.66 -4.95 8.09
C PHE A 123 2.86 -5.56 7.33
N VAL A 124 3.94 -4.79 7.21
CA VAL A 124 5.27 -5.26 6.81
C VAL A 124 6.30 -4.65 7.74
N GLU A 125 6.96 -5.45 8.58
CA GLU A 125 7.98 -4.96 9.50
C GLU A 125 9.34 -5.66 9.33
N ASN A 126 10.44 -4.92 9.49
CA ASN A 126 11.80 -5.49 9.51
C ASN A 126 12.32 -5.82 10.93
N SER A 127 11.39 -6.14 11.84
CA SER A 127 11.61 -6.31 13.28
C SER A 127 10.66 -7.35 13.85
N ASP A 128 10.77 -7.67 15.15
CA ASP A 128 9.83 -8.54 15.84
C ASP A 128 8.51 -7.81 16.12
N MET A 129 7.38 -8.53 16.02
CA MET A 129 6.03 -8.00 16.24
C MET A 129 5.30 -8.73 17.35
N SER A 130 4.44 -8.02 18.09
CA SER A 130 3.52 -8.62 19.05
C SER A 130 2.10 -8.06 18.91
N PHE A 131 1.12 -8.95 18.89
CA PHE A 131 -0.31 -8.63 18.78
C PHE A 131 -1.02 -9.09 20.05
N SER A 132 -1.82 -8.21 20.63
CA SER A 132 -2.60 -8.48 21.84
C SER A 132 -3.91 -9.24 21.56
N GLN A 133 -4.54 -9.80 22.60
CA GLN A 133 -5.86 -10.46 22.48
C GLN A 133 -6.99 -9.52 22.04
N THR A 134 -6.81 -8.21 22.21
CA THR A 134 -7.76 -7.17 21.78
C THR A 134 -7.36 -6.56 20.42
N THR A 135 -6.55 -7.28 19.65
CA THR A 135 -6.15 -6.89 18.30
C THR A 135 -6.83 -7.76 17.26
N GLU A 136 -7.48 -7.12 16.29
CA GLU A 136 -8.09 -7.75 15.12
C GLU A 136 -7.33 -7.30 13.86
N VAL A 137 -6.98 -8.24 12.98
CA VAL A 137 -6.26 -7.96 11.74
C VAL A 137 -7.00 -8.59 10.56
N HIS A 138 -7.39 -7.77 9.60
CA HIS A 138 -8.02 -8.17 8.34
C HIS A 138 -7.09 -7.87 7.17
N GLY A 139 -6.12 -8.75 6.92
CA GLY A 139 -5.11 -8.54 5.88
C GLY A 139 -3.83 -9.32 6.14
N LYS A 140 -2.97 -9.45 5.12
CA LYS A 140 -1.71 -10.17 5.26
C LYS A 140 -0.77 -9.42 6.21
N VAL A 141 -0.03 -10.18 7.02
CA VAL A 141 1.01 -9.67 7.91
C VAL A 141 2.33 -10.31 7.51
N HIS A 142 3.39 -9.51 7.42
CA HIS A 142 4.76 -9.99 7.21
C HIS A 142 5.71 -9.35 8.22
N SER A 143 6.60 -10.16 8.81
CA SER A 143 7.74 -9.69 9.59
C SER A 143 9.02 -10.40 9.14
N ASN A 144 10.13 -9.65 9.02
CA ASN A 144 11.46 -10.25 8.87
C ASN A 144 12.00 -10.83 10.20
N GLY A 145 11.41 -10.41 11.32
CA GLY A 145 11.62 -10.98 12.65
C GLY A 145 10.59 -12.04 12.99
N GLY A 146 10.40 -12.25 14.29
CA GLY A 146 9.39 -13.12 14.86
C GLY A 146 8.06 -12.42 15.13
N ILE A 147 6.96 -13.19 15.17
CA ILE A 147 5.62 -12.68 15.47
C ILE A 147 5.04 -13.44 16.67
N GLU A 148 4.72 -12.71 17.74
CA GLU A 148 3.82 -13.17 18.79
C GLU A 148 2.39 -12.72 18.45
N PHE A 149 1.54 -13.65 18.04
CA PHE A 149 0.18 -13.38 17.60
C PHE A 149 -0.85 -13.88 18.61
N ASN A 150 -1.36 -12.98 19.47
CA ASN A 150 -2.42 -13.30 20.44
C ASN A 150 -3.80 -12.80 20.03
N GLY A 151 -3.93 -12.10 18.89
CA GLY A 151 -5.18 -11.54 18.37
C GLY A 151 -5.97 -12.47 17.45
N THR A 152 -6.87 -11.90 16.65
CA THR A 152 -7.64 -12.60 15.62
C THR A 152 -7.28 -12.14 14.21
N THR A 153 -7.19 -13.08 13.27
CA THR A 153 -6.94 -12.81 11.85
C THR A 153 -7.85 -13.62 10.94
N ASP A 154 -8.10 -13.15 9.73
CA ASP A 154 -8.72 -13.90 8.63
C ASP A 154 -7.80 -14.09 7.42
N ALA A 155 -6.53 -13.71 7.55
CA ALA A 155 -5.52 -13.73 6.50
C ALA A 155 -4.15 -14.23 7.00
N VAL A 156 -3.25 -14.49 6.06
CA VAL A 156 -1.93 -15.11 6.31
C VAL A 156 -1.05 -14.20 7.18
N VAL A 157 -0.42 -14.80 8.20
CA VAL A 157 0.57 -14.16 9.08
C VAL A 157 1.91 -14.84 8.83
N GLN A 158 2.86 -14.08 8.30
CA GLN A 158 4.11 -14.57 7.76
C GLN A 158 5.32 -14.07 8.54
N SER A 159 6.26 -14.97 8.82
CA SER A 159 7.55 -14.62 9.41
C SER A 159 8.70 -15.17 8.58
N ALA A 160 9.74 -14.37 8.40
CA ALA A 160 10.96 -14.83 7.75
C ALA A 160 11.81 -15.76 8.63
N GLN A 161 11.55 -15.78 9.93
CA GLN A 161 12.27 -16.63 10.88
C GLN A 161 11.65 -18.02 10.93
N GLU A 162 12.49 -19.06 10.98
CA GLU A 162 12.01 -20.41 11.32
C GLU A 162 11.77 -20.51 12.83
N THR A 163 12.71 -19.98 13.61
CA THR A 163 12.62 -19.84 15.06
C THR A 163 13.23 -18.52 15.51
N TYR A 164 12.68 -17.91 16.56
CA TYR A 164 13.23 -16.71 17.17
C TYR A 164 13.15 -16.78 18.71
N ASP A 165 13.94 -15.95 19.40
CA ASP A 165 13.99 -15.89 20.86
C ASP A 165 13.60 -14.48 21.31
N ASN A 166 12.52 -14.37 22.08
CA ASN A 166 11.99 -13.09 22.59
C ASN A 166 12.56 -12.71 23.96
N GLY A 167 13.64 -13.37 24.40
CA GLY A 167 14.25 -13.21 25.71
C GLY A 167 13.58 -14.04 26.82
N SER A 168 12.39 -14.57 26.57
CA SER A 168 11.65 -15.46 27.49
C SER A 168 11.70 -16.93 27.09
N GLY A 169 12.07 -17.22 25.85
CA GLY A 169 12.20 -18.58 25.33
C GLY A 169 12.37 -18.61 23.81
N SER A 170 12.68 -19.80 23.28
CA SER A 170 12.74 -20.04 21.84
C SER A 170 11.38 -20.47 21.32
N HIS A 171 10.89 -19.76 20.31
CA HIS A 171 9.60 -19.95 19.67
C HIS A 171 9.76 -20.14 18.16
N SER A 172 8.69 -20.63 17.53
CA SER A 172 8.55 -20.62 16.07
C SER A 172 8.44 -19.19 15.52
N GLY A 173 8.74 -18.98 14.24
CA GLY A 173 8.62 -17.69 13.57
C GLY A 173 7.30 -16.96 13.82
N VAL A 174 6.18 -17.70 13.83
CA VAL A 174 4.90 -17.22 14.34
C VAL A 174 4.43 -18.15 15.46
N TRP A 175 4.06 -17.57 16.60
CA TRP A 175 3.50 -18.30 17.75
C TRP A 175 2.52 -17.40 18.50
N GLY A 176 1.77 -17.95 19.44
CA GLY A 176 0.84 -17.18 20.28
C GLY A 176 -0.45 -17.97 20.53
N ILE A 177 -1.34 -17.40 21.34
CA ILE A 177 -2.65 -17.98 21.65
C ILE A 177 -3.75 -17.57 20.65
N GLY A 178 -3.44 -16.61 19.77
CA GLY A 178 -4.35 -16.08 18.76
C GLY A 178 -4.53 -17.02 17.57
N GLY A 179 -5.32 -16.60 16.59
CA GLY A 179 -5.51 -17.40 15.39
C GLY A 179 -6.58 -16.89 14.42
N PRO A 180 -7.02 -17.74 13.48
CA PRO A 180 -6.69 -19.17 13.34
C PRO A 180 -5.23 -19.46 12.94
N SER A 181 -4.57 -20.40 13.62
CA SER A 181 -3.18 -20.77 13.33
C SER A 181 -2.95 -21.45 11.98
N VAL A 182 -4.02 -21.81 11.26
CA VAL A 182 -3.92 -22.31 9.86
C VAL A 182 -3.39 -21.24 8.91
N PHE A 183 -3.50 -19.97 9.29
CA PHE A 183 -2.97 -18.84 8.54
C PHE A 183 -1.51 -18.52 8.89
N PHE A 184 -0.90 -19.22 9.85
CA PHE A 184 0.50 -18.97 10.20
C PHE A 184 1.42 -19.68 9.20
N ASP A 185 2.31 -18.92 8.57
CA ASP A 185 3.19 -19.40 7.52
C ASP A 185 4.63 -18.94 7.77
N PHE A 186 5.51 -19.89 8.06
CA PHE A 186 6.92 -19.63 8.38
C PHE A 186 7.76 -20.91 8.20
N PRO A 187 9.05 -20.79 7.83
CA PRO A 187 9.71 -19.55 7.40
C PRO A 187 9.36 -19.17 5.95
N VAL A 188 9.28 -17.87 5.66
CA VAL A 188 9.16 -17.31 4.30
C VAL A 188 10.38 -16.45 3.95
N PRO A 189 10.62 -16.09 2.68
CA PRO A 189 11.69 -15.16 2.34
C PRO A 189 11.49 -13.76 2.99
N PRO A 190 12.55 -13.10 3.48
CA PRO A 190 12.45 -11.76 4.02
C PRO A 190 12.15 -10.72 2.93
N LYS A 191 11.48 -9.63 3.33
CA LYS A 191 11.22 -8.45 2.49
C LYS A 191 12.40 -7.48 2.54
N ASP A 192 12.68 -6.83 1.41
CA ASP A 192 13.78 -5.89 1.27
C ASP A 192 13.30 -4.45 1.49
N PHE A 193 13.89 -3.76 2.47
CA PHE A 193 13.58 -2.37 2.82
C PHE A 193 14.57 -1.37 2.21
N PHE A 194 15.68 -1.81 1.60
CA PHE A 194 16.71 -0.89 1.08
C PHE A 194 16.26 -0.09 -0.15
N GLY A 195 15.31 -0.62 -0.94
CA GLY A 195 14.74 0.05 -2.11
C GLY A 195 13.90 1.28 -1.79
N ILE A 196 13.45 1.44 -0.54
CA ILE A 196 12.49 2.47 -0.15
C ILE A 196 13.12 3.90 -0.17
N THR A 197 14.44 4.00 0.03
CA THR A 197 15.12 5.30 0.19
C THR A 197 15.21 6.13 -1.11
N SER A 198 15.24 5.47 -2.28
CA SER A 198 15.19 6.18 -3.57
C SER A 198 13.86 6.86 -3.79
N ASP A 199 12.77 6.23 -3.34
CA ASP A 199 11.41 6.62 -3.71
C ASP A 199 11.00 7.92 -3.03
N LEU A 200 11.52 8.21 -1.83
CA LEU A 200 11.28 9.51 -1.18
C LEU A 200 11.98 10.67 -1.91
N ALA A 201 13.09 10.42 -2.61
CA ALA A 201 13.71 11.43 -3.46
C ALA A 201 12.84 11.71 -4.70
N ASP A 202 12.18 10.68 -5.23
CA ASP A 202 11.23 10.81 -6.33
C ASP A 202 9.99 11.61 -5.89
N ILE A 203 9.49 11.42 -4.66
CA ILE A 203 8.40 12.24 -4.10
C ILE A 203 8.80 13.72 -4.02
N ARG A 204 10.03 14.03 -3.59
CA ARG A 204 10.54 15.41 -3.60
C ARG A 204 10.54 15.97 -5.02
N ASP A 205 11.06 15.21 -5.98
CA ASP A 205 11.16 15.67 -7.37
C ASP A 205 9.78 15.91 -7.99
N LEU A 206 8.79 15.05 -7.69
CA LEU A 206 7.38 15.25 -8.07
C LEU A 206 6.78 16.51 -7.40
N ALA A 207 7.10 16.75 -6.12
CA ALA A 207 6.65 17.93 -5.40
C ALA A 207 7.24 19.22 -5.98
N ASP A 208 8.52 19.19 -6.40
CA ASP A 208 9.20 20.30 -7.06
C ASP A 208 8.65 20.62 -8.45
N GLU A 209 8.22 19.60 -9.20
CA GLU A 209 7.74 19.78 -10.58
C GLU A 209 6.31 20.34 -10.63
N ALA A 210 5.36 19.72 -9.91
CA ALA A 210 3.95 20.08 -9.99
C ALA A 210 3.16 19.85 -8.69
N GLY A 211 3.83 19.49 -7.59
CA GLY A 211 3.21 19.27 -6.29
C GLY A 211 3.39 20.44 -5.33
N VAL A 212 3.45 20.13 -4.02
CA VAL A 212 3.73 21.11 -2.97
C VAL A 212 5.00 20.69 -2.23
N HIS A 213 6.04 21.51 -2.35
CA HIS A 213 7.26 21.36 -1.57
C HIS A 213 7.31 22.42 -0.47
N LEU A 214 7.27 21.96 0.78
CA LEU A 214 7.46 22.77 1.97
C LEU A 214 8.90 22.61 2.48
N SER A 215 9.69 23.68 2.39
CA SER A 215 11.02 23.72 3.01
C SER A 215 10.90 23.74 4.54
N SER A 216 12.04 23.72 5.24
CA SER A 216 12.07 23.93 6.69
C SER A 216 11.23 25.15 7.11
N SER A 217 10.43 24.95 8.14
CA SER A 217 9.50 25.92 8.73
C SER A 217 10.23 27.07 9.44
N GLY A 218 11.43 26.80 9.96
CA GLY A 218 12.18 27.70 10.83
C GLY A 218 11.77 27.64 12.30
N ASP A 219 10.71 26.88 12.62
CA ASP A 219 10.19 26.62 13.97
C ASP A 219 10.10 25.09 14.20
N GLU A 220 8.96 24.59 14.70
CA GLU A 220 8.80 23.17 15.09
C GLU A 220 8.39 22.27 13.92
N GLY A 221 7.81 22.82 12.85
CA GLY A 221 7.37 22.06 11.67
C GLY A 221 6.05 22.57 11.07
N TRP A 222 5.42 21.73 10.25
CA TRP A 222 4.19 22.07 9.52
C TRP A 222 3.02 21.20 9.96
N HIS A 223 1.81 21.74 10.01
CA HIS A 223 0.60 20.95 10.19
C HIS A 223 -0.28 21.07 8.94
N ILE A 224 -0.59 19.92 8.34
CA ILE A 224 -1.44 19.75 7.17
C ILE A 224 -2.76 19.15 7.63
N GLU A 225 -3.83 19.93 7.52
CA GLU A 225 -5.20 19.50 7.83
C GLU A 225 -5.97 19.36 6.52
N PHE A 226 -6.26 18.13 6.10
CA PHE A 226 -7.04 17.84 4.90
C PHE A 226 -8.53 18.10 5.12
N LEU A 227 -9.21 18.58 4.08
CA LEU A 227 -10.62 18.93 4.11
C LEU A 227 -11.39 18.14 3.04
N ALA A 228 -12.63 17.78 3.37
CA ALA A 228 -13.55 17.03 2.50
C ALA A 228 -13.85 17.69 1.14
N ASP A 229 -13.49 18.97 0.96
CA ASP A 229 -13.66 19.70 -0.30
C ASP A 229 -12.47 19.54 -1.28
N GLY A 230 -11.51 18.66 -0.97
CA GLY A 230 -10.33 18.40 -1.81
C GLY A 230 -9.21 19.44 -1.65
N THR A 231 -9.22 20.18 -0.53
CA THR A 231 -8.19 21.15 -0.17
C THR A 231 -7.53 20.76 1.16
N PHE A 232 -6.45 21.44 1.54
CA PHE A 232 -5.85 21.33 2.86
C PHE A 232 -5.47 22.70 3.42
N ASN A 233 -5.61 22.85 4.74
CA ASN A 233 -5.09 23.99 5.48
C ASN A 233 -3.65 23.69 5.90
N LEU A 234 -2.79 24.70 5.76
CA LEU A 234 -1.41 24.66 6.21
C LEU A 234 -1.24 25.58 7.41
N TYR A 235 -0.70 25.04 8.51
CA TYR A 235 -0.34 25.77 9.72
C TYR A 235 1.16 25.63 9.99
N LEU A 236 1.76 26.70 10.49
CA LEU A 236 3.11 26.69 11.07
C LEU A 236 3.00 26.32 12.55
N VAL A 237 3.66 25.25 12.97
CA VAL A 237 3.71 24.84 14.38
C VAL A 237 4.81 25.63 15.08
N ILE A 238 4.43 26.36 16.13
CA ILE A 238 5.32 27.28 16.87
C ILE A 238 5.89 26.60 18.10
N THR A 239 5.06 25.89 18.85
CA THR A 239 5.48 25.18 20.07
C THR A 239 4.79 23.83 20.19
N ARG A 240 5.47 22.89 20.87
CA ARG A 240 4.96 21.56 21.18
C ARG A 240 4.69 21.41 22.68
N LEU A 241 3.68 20.60 23.01
CA LEU A 241 3.47 20.10 24.36
C LEU A 241 4.34 18.85 24.58
N CYS A 242 4.97 18.79 25.75
CA CYS A 242 5.85 17.70 26.14
C CYS A 242 5.27 16.91 27.32
N TYR A 243 5.35 15.60 27.23
CA TYR A 243 4.89 14.65 28.24
C TYR A 243 6.01 13.69 28.64
N GLY A 244 5.93 13.11 29.83
CA GLY A 244 6.90 12.11 30.29
C GLY A 244 6.54 10.71 29.80
N GLY A 245 7.52 10.04 29.18
CA GLY A 245 7.45 8.64 28.80
C GLY A 245 7.88 7.71 29.94
N SER A 246 8.87 6.87 29.72
CA SER A 246 9.48 6.09 30.80
C SER A 246 10.25 6.98 31.78
N GLY A 247 9.92 6.97 33.07
CA GLY A 247 10.60 7.82 34.05
C GLY A 247 9.85 8.04 35.36
N THR A 248 10.37 8.96 36.18
CA THR A 248 9.73 9.38 37.45
C THR A 248 10.06 10.83 37.80
N TRP A 249 9.22 11.44 38.63
CA TRP A 249 9.50 12.77 39.18
C TRP A 249 10.52 12.69 40.32
N VAL A 250 11.62 13.43 40.19
CA VAL A 250 12.69 13.48 41.20
C VAL A 250 12.79 14.89 41.79
N TRP A 251 13.12 14.95 43.08
CA TRP A 251 13.40 16.20 43.78
C TRP A 251 14.89 16.30 44.11
N TRP A 252 15.57 17.30 43.53
CA TRP A 252 16.94 17.66 43.90
C TRP A 252 17.07 19.16 44.21
N TRP A 253 16.43 20.03 43.40
CA TRP A 253 16.33 21.49 43.58
C TRP A 253 15.02 22.07 43.01
N GLY A 254 13.98 21.24 43.01
CA GLY A 254 12.75 21.42 42.23
C GLY A 254 12.30 20.05 41.71
N TRP A 255 11.03 19.94 41.33
CA TRP A 255 10.51 18.76 40.66
C TRP A 255 10.92 18.80 39.19
N TYR A 256 11.62 17.77 38.71
CA TYR A 256 11.89 17.54 37.29
C TYR A 256 11.65 16.08 36.93
N TRP A 257 11.34 15.83 35.66
CA TRP A 257 11.16 14.49 35.13
C TRP A 257 12.52 13.86 34.85
N ASP A 258 12.85 12.77 35.55
CA ASP A 258 14.02 11.95 35.28
C ASP A 258 13.61 10.76 34.42
N GLY A 259 13.79 10.91 33.10
CA GLY A 259 13.36 9.93 32.13
C GLY A 259 13.17 10.52 30.73
N GLU A 260 12.46 9.77 29.91
CA GLU A 260 12.11 10.10 28.55
C GLU A 260 11.09 11.24 28.49
N VAL A 261 11.32 12.21 27.60
CA VAL A 261 10.44 13.35 27.36
C VAL A 261 10.01 13.32 25.90
N LEU A 262 8.70 13.30 25.68
CA LEU A 262 8.05 13.13 24.40
C LEU A 262 7.32 14.42 24.02
N CYS A 263 7.78 15.11 22.99
CA CYS A 263 7.24 16.42 22.56
C CYS A 263 6.62 16.29 21.16
N TYR A 264 5.41 15.73 21.10
CA TYR A 264 4.74 15.37 19.84
C TYR A 264 3.40 16.07 19.63
N ASP A 265 2.79 16.58 20.69
CA ASP A 265 1.49 17.25 20.64
C ASP A 265 1.67 18.73 20.29
N ILE A 266 0.75 19.29 19.50
CA ILE A 266 0.76 20.72 19.13
C ILE A 266 0.28 21.56 20.33
N ASP A 267 1.03 22.62 20.68
CA ASP A 267 0.61 23.61 21.69
C ASP A 267 0.07 24.88 21.02
N GLU A 268 0.91 25.52 20.21
CA GLU A 268 0.58 26.73 19.46
C GLU A 268 0.92 26.56 17.98
N GLU A 269 0.00 26.95 17.11
CA GLU A 269 0.18 26.98 15.66
C GLU A 269 -0.44 28.23 15.04
N THR A 270 0.00 28.57 13.83
CA THR A 270 -0.55 29.71 13.08
C THR A 270 -0.92 29.32 11.66
N PHE A 271 -2.18 29.59 11.30
CA PHE A 271 -2.67 29.38 9.94
C PHE A 271 -1.86 30.22 8.94
N GLN A 272 -1.37 29.55 7.90
CA GLN A 272 -0.65 30.19 6.80
C GLN A 272 -1.57 30.42 5.61
N ALA A 273 -2.13 29.34 5.07
CA ALA A 273 -2.91 29.36 3.84
C ALA A 273 -3.70 28.06 3.67
N ASN A 274 -4.64 28.09 2.73
CA ASN A 274 -5.36 26.92 2.23
C ASN A 274 -4.94 26.66 0.78
N TYR A 275 -4.71 25.40 0.45
CA TYR A 275 -4.23 24.95 -0.85
C TYR A 275 -5.11 23.82 -1.39
N PRO A 276 -5.37 23.74 -2.71
CA PRO A 276 -5.94 22.53 -3.29
C PRO A 276 -4.94 21.38 -3.16
N ILE A 277 -5.45 20.15 -3.01
CA ILE A 277 -4.60 18.95 -3.15
C ILE A 277 -4.01 18.96 -4.58
N PRO A 278 -2.68 18.79 -4.75
CA PRO A 278 -2.05 18.84 -6.07
C PRO A 278 -2.59 17.78 -7.02
N GLU A 279 -2.69 18.07 -8.31
CA GLU A 279 -3.17 17.11 -9.31
C GLU A 279 -2.27 15.86 -9.44
N ASN A 280 -0.96 16.02 -9.20
CA ASN A 280 -0.01 14.90 -9.14
C ASN A 280 0.03 14.20 -7.77
N GLY A 281 -0.70 14.73 -6.78
CA GLY A 281 -0.81 14.19 -5.42
C GLY A 281 0.46 14.25 -4.58
N ALA A 282 1.53 14.93 -5.00
CA ALA A 282 2.80 14.94 -4.26
C ALA A 282 2.90 16.14 -3.30
N ILE A 283 3.04 15.87 -2.01
CA ILE A 283 3.40 16.85 -0.99
C ILE A 283 4.69 16.38 -0.31
N PHE A 284 5.73 17.21 -0.32
CA PHE A 284 7.01 16.90 0.32
C PHE A 284 7.37 17.97 1.35
N VAL A 285 7.84 17.54 2.51
CA VAL A 285 8.14 18.38 3.66
C VAL A 285 9.57 18.12 4.14
N GLU A 286 10.41 19.16 4.11
CA GLU A 286 11.78 19.14 4.65
C GLU A 286 11.83 19.45 6.16
N ASP A 287 10.76 19.15 6.89
CA ASP A 287 10.62 19.33 8.33
C ASP A 287 9.67 18.27 8.89
N ASP A 288 9.55 18.21 10.21
CA ASP A 288 8.50 17.44 10.88
C ASP A 288 7.12 17.93 10.43
N VAL A 289 6.18 16.98 10.27
CA VAL A 289 4.83 17.30 9.80
C VAL A 289 3.74 16.60 10.60
N TRP A 290 2.70 17.34 10.97
CA TRP A 290 1.46 16.82 11.51
C TRP A 290 0.45 16.68 10.39
N VAL A 291 -0.28 15.56 10.35
CA VAL A 291 -1.26 15.26 9.29
C VAL A 291 -2.57 14.82 9.92
N SER A 292 -3.66 15.51 9.59
CA SER A 292 -5.00 15.23 10.12
C SER A 292 -6.09 15.55 9.10
N GLY A 293 -7.34 15.16 9.40
CA GLY A 293 -8.52 15.62 8.66
C GLY A 293 -9.11 14.59 7.71
N VAL A 294 -9.75 15.07 6.64
CA VAL A 294 -10.50 14.24 5.69
C VAL A 294 -9.90 14.35 4.30
N VAL A 295 -9.44 13.24 3.74
CA VAL A 295 -8.81 13.16 2.42
C VAL A 295 -9.85 12.86 1.35
N ASN A 296 -9.94 13.75 0.36
CA ASN A 296 -10.73 13.59 -0.85
C ASN A 296 -9.80 13.74 -2.06
N GLY A 297 -9.47 12.62 -2.70
CA GLY A 297 -8.51 12.48 -3.78
C GLY A 297 -7.27 11.66 -3.42
N ARG A 298 -6.26 11.71 -4.30
CA ARG A 298 -5.04 10.91 -4.20
C ARG A 298 -3.87 11.79 -3.77
N VAL A 299 -3.29 11.51 -2.62
CA VAL A 299 -2.20 12.32 -2.08
C VAL A 299 -1.16 11.49 -1.33
N THR A 300 0.10 11.88 -1.43
CA THR A 300 1.21 11.35 -0.65
C THR A 300 1.91 12.51 0.05
N VAL A 301 2.08 12.39 1.36
CA VAL A 301 2.87 13.29 2.19
C VAL A 301 4.19 12.59 2.54
N GLY A 302 5.29 13.09 1.96
CA GLY A 302 6.64 12.66 2.27
C GLY A 302 7.32 13.63 3.22
N ALA A 303 7.93 13.12 4.30
CA ALA A 303 8.72 13.91 5.25
C ALA A 303 10.18 13.43 5.26
N GLY A 304 11.12 14.32 4.93
CA GLY A 304 12.54 13.96 4.92
C GLY A 304 13.49 15.07 4.53
N ARG A 305 14.79 14.86 4.78
CA ARG A 305 15.86 15.78 4.34
C ARG A 305 16.92 15.06 3.53
N PHE A 306 17.52 15.80 2.59
CA PHE A 306 18.62 15.32 1.75
C PHE A 306 19.88 16.17 1.97
N PRO A 307 21.08 15.56 2.10
CA PRO A 307 21.35 14.11 2.08
C PRO A 307 20.77 13.38 3.30
N VAL A 308 20.42 12.10 3.10
CA VAL A 308 19.82 11.25 4.15
C VAL A 308 20.83 10.98 5.25
N LEU A 309 20.53 11.45 6.47
CA LEU A 309 21.36 11.28 7.66
C LEU A 309 20.47 10.99 8.87
N ALA A 310 20.84 10.01 9.69
CA ALA A 310 20.06 9.60 10.86
C ALA A 310 19.79 10.71 11.89
N SER A 311 20.64 11.75 11.95
CA SER A 311 20.45 12.90 12.83
C SER A 311 19.45 13.94 12.29
N THR A 312 18.95 13.76 11.07
CA THR A 312 18.07 14.71 10.38
C THR A 312 16.85 14.02 9.77
N TYR A 313 16.53 12.80 10.20
CA TYR A 313 15.26 12.19 9.85
C TYR A 313 14.13 13.10 10.30
N GLN A 314 13.11 13.22 9.44
CA GLN A 314 11.90 13.95 9.75
C GLN A 314 10.79 12.95 10.01
N ASP A 315 9.94 13.32 10.96
CA ASP A 315 8.88 12.47 11.47
C ASP A 315 7.52 12.97 10.97
N ILE A 316 6.55 12.05 10.92
CA ILE A 316 5.14 12.38 10.68
C ILE A 316 4.36 12.13 11.98
N TYR A 317 3.53 13.08 12.37
CA TYR A 317 2.65 12.99 13.52
C TYR A 317 1.18 12.96 13.08
N ILE A 318 0.35 12.14 13.71
CA ILE A 318 -1.09 12.05 13.40
C ILE A 318 -1.88 12.46 14.65
N PRO A 319 -2.20 13.77 14.82
CA PRO A 319 -2.76 14.31 16.07
C PRO A 319 -4.26 14.09 16.24
N ASP A 320 -4.99 13.74 15.17
CA ASP A 320 -6.44 13.52 15.20
C ASP A 320 -6.80 12.46 14.14
N ASN A 321 -8.09 12.18 13.98
CA ASN A 321 -8.60 11.32 12.91
C ASN A 321 -8.09 11.77 11.55
N LEU A 322 -7.74 10.78 10.74
CA LEU A 322 -7.23 10.95 9.39
C LEU A 322 -7.98 9.96 8.52
N VAL A 323 -9.05 10.40 7.86
CA VAL A 323 -10.02 9.50 7.22
C VAL A 323 -10.19 9.82 5.74
N TYR A 324 -10.60 8.84 4.96
CA TYR A 324 -11.04 9.06 3.58
C TYR A 324 -12.48 9.61 3.57
N GLU A 325 -12.77 10.51 2.62
CA GLU A 325 -14.15 10.94 2.36
C GLU A 325 -15.00 9.74 1.90
N GLU A 326 -14.46 8.92 0.99
CA GLU A 326 -15.10 7.69 0.51
C GLU A 326 -14.15 6.46 0.55
N LYS A 327 -14.39 5.53 1.49
CA LYS A 327 -13.68 4.25 1.53
C LYS A 327 -14.00 3.36 0.33
N ASN A 328 -13.00 2.60 -0.12
CA ASN A 328 -13.07 1.77 -1.32
C ASN A 328 -13.33 2.57 -2.61
N SER A 329 -13.05 3.88 -2.61
CA SER A 329 -13.06 4.75 -3.80
C SER A 329 -11.63 5.03 -4.30
N ASP A 330 -11.46 6.07 -5.10
CA ASP A 330 -10.18 6.63 -5.54
C ASP A 330 -9.44 7.44 -4.47
N ASP A 331 -10.08 7.75 -3.33
CA ASP A 331 -9.44 8.42 -2.19
C ASP A 331 -8.32 7.56 -1.60
N VAL A 332 -7.11 8.10 -1.53
CA VAL A 332 -5.95 7.39 -0.97
C VAL A 332 -4.94 8.37 -0.38
N LEU A 333 -4.41 8.03 0.80
CA LEU A 333 -3.33 8.75 1.45
C LEU A 333 -2.08 7.86 1.61
N GLY A 334 -0.95 8.37 1.13
CA GLY A 334 0.37 7.84 1.44
C GLY A 334 1.07 8.71 2.47
N LEU A 335 1.62 8.11 3.53
CA LEU A 335 2.50 8.77 4.48
C LEU A 335 3.87 8.11 4.39
N ILE A 336 4.92 8.87 4.08
CA ILE A 336 6.29 8.34 3.99
C ILE A 336 7.22 9.22 4.84
N ALA A 337 7.71 8.69 5.95
CA ALA A 337 8.65 9.37 6.83
C ALA A 337 10.05 8.73 6.73
N GLN A 338 11.12 9.55 6.72
CA GLN A 338 12.46 9.02 6.98
C GLN A 338 12.56 8.42 8.38
N GLY A 339 12.03 9.15 9.37
CA GLY A 339 12.03 8.75 10.77
C GLY A 339 10.75 8.01 11.14
N ASP A 340 10.13 8.40 12.23
CA ASP A 340 8.96 7.75 12.80
C ASP A 340 7.64 8.28 12.23
N ILE A 341 6.60 7.44 12.30
CA ILE A 341 5.20 7.90 12.19
C ILE A 341 4.55 7.69 13.56
N ILE A 342 4.18 8.79 14.21
CA ILE A 342 3.79 8.80 15.62
C ILE A 342 2.36 9.27 15.77
N VAL A 343 1.57 8.53 16.55
CA VAL A 343 0.31 9.05 17.10
C VAL A 343 0.60 9.70 18.47
N PRO A 344 0.43 11.03 18.61
CA PRO A 344 0.70 11.76 19.86
C PRO A 344 -0.20 11.37 21.03
N ARG A 345 -0.06 12.06 22.17
CA ARG A 345 -0.81 11.72 23.38
C ARG A 345 -2.28 12.14 23.27
N ASP A 346 -2.50 13.38 22.89
CA ASP A 346 -3.78 14.09 22.96
C ASP A 346 -4.60 13.90 21.68
N VAL A 347 -5.02 12.66 21.48
CA VAL A 347 -5.87 12.25 20.35
C VAL A 347 -7.26 11.82 20.84
N PRO A 348 -8.24 11.58 19.94
CA PRO A 348 -9.56 11.06 20.32
C PRO A 348 -9.50 9.73 21.10
N ASP A 349 -10.57 9.42 21.84
CA ASP A 349 -10.67 8.13 22.54
C ASP A 349 -10.95 6.97 21.58
N ASP A 350 -11.68 7.24 20.50
CA ASP A 350 -11.93 6.32 19.38
C ASP A 350 -11.35 6.99 18.13
N MET A 351 -10.20 6.46 17.67
CA MET A 351 -9.41 7.06 16.59
C MET A 351 -9.48 6.20 15.32
N GLU A 352 -9.52 6.86 14.17
CA GLU A 352 -9.51 6.24 12.85
C GLU A 352 -8.40 6.84 11.98
N ILE A 353 -7.60 5.97 11.37
CA ILE A 353 -6.51 6.32 10.46
C ILE A 353 -6.66 5.51 9.19
N ASP A 354 -6.94 6.20 8.08
CA ASP A 354 -7.01 5.65 6.73
C ASP A 354 -5.76 6.11 5.96
N ALA A 355 -4.78 5.22 5.80
CA ALA A 355 -3.53 5.53 5.09
C ALA A 355 -2.72 4.27 4.71
N ALA A 356 -1.89 4.40 3.68
CA ALA A 356 -0.68 3.60 3.55
C ALA A 356 0.49 4.36 4.19
N ALA A 357 0.93 3.89 5.36
CA ALA A 357 1.98 4.51 6.16
C ALA A 357 3.29 3.73 6.03
N LEU A 358 4.38 4.45 5.79
CA LEU A 358 5.73 3.90 5.66
C LEU A 358 6.74 4.71 6.46
N SER A 359 7.44 4.06 7.38
CA SER A 359 8.63 4.57 8.05
C SER A 359 9.88 3.89 7.48
N GLN A 360 10.79 4.67 6.89
CA GLN A 360 11.95 4.12 6.18
C GLN A 360 12.99 3.49 7.11
N PHE A 361 13.21 4.09 8.28
CA PHE A 361 14.31 3.70 9.17
C PHE A 361 13.90 3.42 10.61
N ASN A 362 12.71 3.85 11.04
CA ASN A 362 12.25 3.70 12.41
C ASN A 362 10.87 2.99 12.46
N GLN A 363 9.95 3.48 13.30
CA GLN A 363 8.75 2.77 13.73
C GLN A 363 7.49 3.52 13.32
N ILE A 364 6.39 2.78 13.19
CA ILE A 364 5.03 3.33 13.20
C ILE A 364 4.44 2.98 14.56
N GLN A 365 4.18 3.98 15.41
CA GLN A 365 3.82 3.67 16.79
C GLN A 365 3.03 4.75 17.52
N ARG A 366 2.51 4.34 18.68
CA ARG A 366 2.17 5.22 19.79
C ARG A 366 3.14 4.96 20.96
N PRO A 367 3.95 5.94 21.35
CA PRO A 367 4.98 5.77 22.37
C PRO A 367 4.35 5.55 23.76
N TYR A 368 5.16 5.02 24.68
CA TYR A 368 4.73 4.83 26.07
C TYR A 368 4.68 6.17 26.80
N TYR A 369 3.51 6.54 27.33
CA TYR A 369 3.38 7.65 28.26
C TYR A 369 3.21 7.11 29.68
N ASN A 370 3.85 7.74 30.66
CA ASN A 370 3.84 7.22 32.02
C ASN A 370 2.41 7.10 32.57
N ALA A 371 1.95 5.88 32.82
CA ALA A 371 0.56 5.64 33.26
C ALA A 371 0.20 6.32 34.59
N THR A 372 1.18 6.61 35.45
CA THR A 372 0.93 7.24 36.76
C THR A 372 0.75 8.75 36.66
N TYR A 373 1.57 9.42 35.85
CA TYR A 373 1.64 10.88 35.80
C TYR A 373 1.04 11.47 34.53
N PHE A 374 1.02 10.70 33.44
CA PHE A 374 0.57 11.10 32.11
C PHE A 374 -0.33 10.01 31.51
N PRO A 375 -1.49 9.70 32.14
CA PRO A 375 -2.39 8.67 31.64
C PRO A 375 -2.81 9.00 30.19
N SER A 376 -2.79 7.97 29.35
CA SER A 376 -2.91 8.06 27.89
C SER A 376 -3.69 6.89 27.27
N VAL A 377 -4.42 6.13 28.09
CA VAL A 377 -5.23 4.98 27.65
C VAL A 377 -6.45 5.48 26.87
N LYS A 378 -6.65 4.93 25.67
CA LYS A 378 -7.73 5.24 24.73
C LYS A 378 -8.58 4.00 24.46
N ASN A 379 -9.82 4.18 23.97
CA ASN A 379 -10.77 3.08 23.77
C ASN A 379 -10.40 2.22 22.55
N SER A 380 -10.26 2.83 21.37
CA SER A 380 -10.07 2.09 20.14
C SER A 380 -9.26 2.84 19.07
N LEU A 381 -8.54 2.05 18.26
CA LEU A 381 -7.92 2.50 17.01
C LEU A 381 -8.41 1.60 15.87
N LEU A 382 -8.95 2.20 14.83
CA LEU A 382 -9.14 1.57 13.52
C LEU A 382 -8.08 2.10 12.57
N PHE A 383 -7.22 1.22 12.06
CA PHE A 383 -6.28 1.54 11.00
C PHE A 383 -6.73 0.86 9.71
N TYR A 384 -7.13 1.63 8.70
CA TYR A 384 -7.54 1.14 7.39
C TYR A 384 -6.45 1.44 6.35
N GLY A 385 -5.74 0.41 5.90
CA GLY A 385 -4.67 0.56 4.92
C GLY A 385 -3.48 -0.34 5.21
N SER A 386 -2.27 0.21 5.11
CA SER A 386 -1.02 -0.53 5.22
C SER A 386 -0.04 0.16 6.16
N GLN A 387 0.67 -0.61 6.99
CA GLN A 387 1.68 -0.14 7.93
C GLN A 387 3.00 -0.82 7.61
N ILE A 388 4.01 -0.04 7.20
CA ILE A 388 5.32 -0.54 6.78
C ILE A 388 6.39 0.17 7.61
N SER A 389 7.14 -0.56 8.44
CA SER A 389 8.20 0.05 9.27
C SER A 389 9.47 -0.78 9.28
N TYR A 390 10.60 -0.10 9.43
CA TYR A 390 11.89 -0.78 9.53
C TYR A 390 12.10 -1.39 10.92
N ASP A 391 11.61 -0.73 11.97
CA ASP A 391 11.72 -1.19 13.35
C ASP A 391 10.33 -1.46 13.96
N GLY A 392 10.31 -2.17 15.09
CA GLY A 392 9.12 -2.71 15.75
C GLY A 392 8.18 -1.62 16.23
N GLY A 393 6.99 -1.58 15.66
CA GLY A 393 5.95 -0.63 16.01
C GLY A 393 5.00 -1.12 17.10
N GLY A 394 3.99 -0.30 17.39
CA GLY A 394 2.93 -0.72 18.29
C GLY A 394 2.00 0.41 18.73
N TRP A 395 0.77 0.03 19.07
CA TRP A 395 -0.30 0.98 19.41
C TRP A 395 -0.68 0.98 20.89
N LYS A 396 -0.11 0.06 21.67
CA LYS A 396 -0.43 -0.12 23.08
C LYS A 396 0.72 -0.73 23.86
N TRP A 397 0.73 -0.44 25.16
CA TRP A 397 1.68 -0.94 26.13
C TRP A 397 0.92 -1.64 27.25
N ILE A 398 1.34 -2.85 27.57
CA ILE A 398 0.73 -3.69 28.61
C ILE A 398 1.67 -3.83 29.81
N ASP A 399 1.10 -4.03 31.00
CA ASP A 399 1.87 -4.42 32.18
C ASP A 399 2.05 -5.94 32.30
N GLU A 400 2.67 -6.40 33.39
CA GLU A 400 2.87 -7.83 33.67
C GLU A 400 1.57 -8.62 33.86
N ASN A 401 0.43 -7.95 34.06
CA ASN A 401 -0.90 -8.57 34.20
C ASN A 401 -1.70 -8.56 32.89
N GLU A 402 -1.09 -8.17 31.78
CA GLU A 402 -1.73 -7.97 30.47
C GLU A 402 -2.74 -6.81 30.44
N ASP A 403 -2.73 -5.92 31.43
CA ASP A 403 -3.57 -4.72 31.44
C ASP A 403 -2.94 -3.63 30.58
N VAL A 404 -3.74 -2.98 29.73
CA VAL A 404 -3.28 -1.85 28.90
C VAL A 404 -3.06 -0.62 29.77
N ILE A 405 -1.80 -0.17 29.85
CA ILE A 405 -1.37 0.97 30.68
C ILE A 405 -1.13 2.26 29.90
N SER A 406 -0.90 2.17 28.58
CA SER A 406 -0.76 3.31 27.67
C SER A 406 -1.20 2.89 26.26
N GLY A 407 -1.83 3.79 25.53
CA GLY A 407 -2.28 3.55 24.15
C GLY A 407 -3.70 2.99 24.01
N PHE A 408 -3.99 2.31 22.92
CA PHE A 408 -5.35 1.91 22.56
C PHE A 408 -5.73 0.52 23.09
N VAL A 409 -6.84 0.43 23.81
CA VAL A 409 -7.32 -0.85 24.37
C VAL A 409 -7.68 -1.82 23.25
N ASN A 410 -8.50 -1.42 22.29
CA ASN A 410 -8.88 -2.24 21.13
C ASN A 410 -8.20 -1.70 19.88
N THR A 411 -7.64 -2.58 19.04
CA THR A 411 -6.97 -2.17 17.80
C THR A 411 -7.47 -3.04 16.66
N ASN A 412 -8.08 -2.43 15.65
CA ASN A 412 -8.52 -3.13 14.44
C ASN A 412 -7.70 -2.61 13.26
N HIS A 413 -7.03 -3.51 12.55
CA HIS A 413 -6.23 -3.21 11.38
C HIS A 413 -6.86 -3.87 10.17
N THR A 414 -7.43 -3.09 9.27
CA THR A 414 -8.08 -3.59 8.06
C THR A 414 -7.29 -3.16 6.85
N TYR A 415 -6.90 -4.11 6.02
CA TYR A 415 -6.22 -3.83 4.77
C TYR A 415 -7.17 -3.15 3.78
N ASP A 416 -6.73 -2.02 3.23
CA ASP A 416 -7.41 -1.39 2.10
C ASP A 416 -7.04 -2.09 0.80
N GLY A 417 -7.98 -2.89 0.28
CA GLY A 417 -7.83 -3.64 -0.97
C GLY A 417 -7.56 -2.75 -2.19
N ASN A 418 -7.89 -1.46 -2.14
CA ASN A 418 -7.57 -0.53 -3.22
C ASN A 418 -6.08 -0.25 -3.31
N LEU A 419 -5.31 -0.37 -2.23
CA LEU A 419 -3.86 -0.13 -2.25
C LEU A 419 -3.09 -1.12 -3.15
N ARG A 420 -3.67 -2.28 -3.45
CA ARG A 420 -3.14 -3.23 -4.45
C ARG A 420 -3.23 -2.70 -5.87
N TYR A 421 -4.27 -1.91 -6.16
CA TYR A 421 -4.62 -1.43 -7.50
C TYR A 421 -4.31 0.07 -7.71
N TYR A 422 -4.29 0.83 -6.62
CA TYR A 422 -4.19 2.27 -6.61
C TYR A 422 -3.31 2.67 -5.42
N PRO A 423 -2.01 2.31 -5.44
CA PRO A 423 -1.10 2.78 -4.40
C PRO A 423 -1.09 4.33 -4.38
N PRO A 424 -0.75 4.95 -3.24
CA PRO A 424 -0.60 6.39 -3.17
C PRO A 424 0.44 6.88 -4.18
N PRO A 425 0.32 8.13 -4.66
CA PRO A 425 1.26 8.64 -5.64
C PRO A 425 2.73 8.56 -5.23
N GLY A 426 3.55 7.85 -6.01
CA GLY A 426 5.00 7.71 -5.78
C GLY A 426 5.38 6.83 -4.59
N PHE A 427 4.44 6.02 -4.08
CA PHE A 427 4.71 5.05 -3.03
C PHE A 427 5.61 3.91 -3.53
N PRO A 428 6.51 3.35 -2.68
CA PRO A 428 7.40 2.26 -3.07
C PRO A 428 6.70 1.02 -3.60
N VAL A 429 7.27 0.43 -4.64
CA VAL A 429 6.80 -0.83 -5.23
C VAL A 429 7.96 -1.82 -5.39
N GLU A 430 7.67 -3.13 -5.39
CA GLU A 430 8.71 -4.13 -5.60
C GLU A 430 9.31 -4.06 -7.01
N ASN A 431 10.51 -4.62 -7.24
CA ASN A 431 11.23 -4.47 -8.52
C ASN A 431 10.79 -5.45 -9.64
N THR A 432 9.76 -6.27 -9.42
CA THR A 432 9.33 -7.30 -10.38
C THR A 432 7.85 -7.16 -10.70
N TYR A 433 7.50 -7.13 -11.99
CA TYR A 433 6.10 -7.13 -12.45
C TYR A 433 5.39 -8.41 -12.01
N ASP A 434 4.26 -8.26 -11.32
CA ASP A 434 3.33 -9.33 -11.01
C ASP A 434 2.00 -9.15 -11.77
N LEU A 435 1.32 -10.27 -12.03
CA LEU A 435 0.00 -10.27 -12.64
C LEU A 435 -1.03 -9.91 -11.56
N ILE A 436 -1.62 -8.73 -11.65
CA ILE A 436 -2.52 -8.21 -10.62
C ILE A 436 -3.95 -8.71 -10.85
N SER A 437 -4.42 -8.66 -12.10
CA SER A 437 -5.70 -9.22 -12.50
C SER A 437 -5.68 -9.73 -13.93
N TRP A 438 -6.54 -10.70 -14.22
CA TRP A 438 -6.73 -11.29 -15.53
C TRP A 438 -8.23 -11.51 -15.75
N GLU A 439 -8.76 -10.99 -16.86
CA GLU A 439 -10.15 -11.18 -17.25
C GLU A 439 -10.32 -11.19 -18.78
N GLU A 440 -11.29 -11.99 -19.26
CA GLU A 440 -11.77 -11.96 -20.65
C GLU A 440 -12.95 -10.98 -20.68
N ILE A 441 -12.85 -9.91 -21.49
CA ILE A 441 -13.86 -8.85 -21.53
C ILE A 441 -14.78 -8.93 -22.76
N GLU A 442 -14.46 -9.76 -23.76
CA GLU A 442 -15.35 -10.07 -24.92
C GLU A 442 -15.01 -11.39 -25.64
#